data_AF-A0A3D0VXX5-F1
#
_entry.id   AF-A0A3D0VXX5-F1
#
_cell.length_a   1.000
_cell.length_b   1.000
_cell.length_c   1.000
_cell.angle_alpha   90.00
_cell.angle_beta   90.00
_cell.angle_gamma   90.00
#
_symmetry.space_group_name_H-M   'P 1'
#
loop_
_entity.id
_entity.type
_entity.pdbx_description
1 polymer ?
#
loop_
_entity_poly.entity_id
_entity_poly.type
_entity_poly.pdbx_seq_one_letter_code
_entity_poly.pdbx_strand_id
1 'polypeptide(L)'
;MSWSTELFQTSKPIIGLLHLDPLPGDPFYEGSMEQIIENARQDLEALQKGGVDGVLMTNEFSGPFFTDTPKPVFGAMCRIFGEIRHLFTVPYGVETIADGEG
;
A
#
# COMPACT_ATOMS: atom_id res chain seq x y z
N MET A 1 1.22 5.51 -28.58
CA MET A 1 1.92 5.11 -27.34
C MET A 1 1.01 4.18 -26.56
N SER A 2 1.52 3.34 -25.66
CA SER A 2 0.63 2.58 -24.76
C SER A 2 0.13 3.50 -23.66
N TRP A 3 -1.05 3.20 -23.10
CA TRP A 3 -1.60 3.90 -21.95
C TRP A 3 -0.60 3.93 -20.77
N SER A 4 0.21 2.88 -20.62
CA SER A 4 1.20 2.78 -19.55
C SER A 4 2.34 3.78 -19.71
N THR A 5 2.84 3.99 -20.93
CA THR A 5 3.85 5.03 -21.18
C THR A 5 3.28 6.43 -20.96
N GLU A 6 2.01 6.64 -21.28
CA GLU A 6 1.32 7.91 -21.01
C GLU A 6 1.10 8.15 -19.50
N LEU A 7 0.84 7.10 -18.71
CA LEU A 7 0.67 7.23 -17.26
C LEU A 7 1.99 7.51 -16.54
N PHE A 8 3.02 6.72 -16.84
CA PHE A 8 4.30 6.72 -16.09
C PHE A 8 5.39 7.57 -16.74
N GLN A 9 5.18 8.11 -17.94
CA GLN A 9 6.17 8.91 -18.69
C GLN A 9 7.47 8.17 -19.02
N THR A 10 7.49 6.84 -18.89
CA THR A 10 8.62 5.95 -19.22
C THR A 10 8.11 4.66 -19.85
N SER A 11 8.95 4.01 -20.66
CA SER A 11 8.65 2.70 -21.25
C SER A 11 8.94 1.52 -20.32
N LYS A 12 9.61 1.76 -19.19
CA LYS A 12 10.00 0.75 -18.18
C LYS A 12 9.79 1.29 -16.77
N PRO A 13 8.54 1.36 -16.28
CA PRO A 13 8.26 1.92 -14.97
C PRO A 13 8.75 1.02 -13.84
N ILE A 14 9.28 1.63 -12.78
CA ILE A 14 9.57 1.00 -11.49
C ILE A 14 8.42 1.33 -10.54
N ILE A 15 7.72 0.29 -10.07
CA ILE A 15 6.64 0.44 -9.09
C ILE A 15 7.16 0.07 -7.71
N GLY A 16 7.16 1.01 -6.78
CA GLY A 16 7.49 0.78 -5.38
C GLY A 16 6.31 0.17 -4.63
N LEU A 17 6.52 -0.94 -3.94
CA LEU A 17 5.53 -1.49 -3.03
C LEU A 17 5.63 -0.77 -1.69
N LEU A 18 4.53 -0.13 -1.27
CA LEU A 18 4.39 0.42 0.06
C LEU A 18 3.74 -0.64 0.95
N HIS A 19 4.58 -1.36 1.69
CA HIS A 19 4.13 -2.39 2.61
C HIS A 19 3.58 -1.75 3.87
N LEU A 20 2.36 -2.14 4.25
CA LEU A 20 1.80 -1.75 5.53
C LEU A 20 2.28 -2.71 6.62
N ASP A 21 2.53 -2.15 7.80
CA ASP A 21 2.66 -2.90 9.04
C ASP A 21 1.40 -3.74 9.33
N PRO A 22 1.48 -4.75 10.22
CA PRO A 22 0.32 -5.51 10.66
C PRO A 22 -0.83 -4.60 11.12
N LEU A 23 -2.03 -4.93 10.66
CA LEU A 23 -3.26 -4.15 10.77
C LEU A 23 -4.20 -4.75 11.84
N PRO A 24 -5.21 -3.99 12.32
CA PRO A 24 -6.22 -4.50 13.23
C PRO A 24 -6.86 -5.81 12.72
N GLY A 25 -6.73 -6.87 13.52
CA GLY A 25 -7.18 -8.22 13.17
C GLY A 25 -6.03 -9.18 12.87
N ASP A 26 -4.84 -8.66 12.59
CA ASP A 26 -3.67 -9.48 12.29
C ASP A 26 -2.99 -10.01 13.55
N PRO A 27 -2.33 -11.19 13.50
CA PRO A 27 -1.64 -11.78 14.64
C PRO A 27 -0.55 -10.90 15.26
N PHE A 28 0.07 -10.02 14.46
CA PHE A 28 1.21 -9.20 14.86
C PHE A 28 0.85 -7.71 15.06
N TYR A 29 -0.43 -7.37 15.13
CA TYR A 29 -0.84 -5.99 15.38
C TYR A 29 -0.50 -5.54 16.81
N GLU A 30 0.32 -4.49 16.95
CA GLU A 30 0.79 -3.98 18.25
C GLU A 30 -0.10 -2.87 18.85
N GLY A 31 -1.22 -2.52 18.20
CA GLY A 31 -2.26 -1.68 18.82
C GLY A 31 -2.28 -0.19 18.45
N SER A 32 -1.41 0.29 17.55
CA SER A 32 -1.34 1.72 17.20
C SER A 32 -1.56 1.97 15.70
N MET A 33 -2.75 2.46 15.33
CA MET A 33 -3.04 2.88 13.96
C MET A 33 -2.23 4.13 13.56
N GLU A 34 -1.99 5.03 14.50
CA GLU A 34 -1.22 6.25 14.28
C GLU A 34 0.23 5.93 13.91
N GLN A 35 0.83 4.92 14.56
CA GLN A 35 2.19 4.48 14.23
C GLN A 35 2.27 3.89 12.82
N ILE A 36 1.29 3.07 12.43
CA ILE A 36 1.22 2.47 11.08
C ILE A 36 1.09 3.56 10.02
N ILE A 37 0.27 4.58 10.27
CA ILE A 37 0.11 5.72 9.35
C ILE A 37 1.43 6.48 9.21
N GLU A 38 2.13 6.74 10.30
CA GLU A 38 3.41 7.46 10.26
C GLU A 38 4.51 6.64 9.56
N ASN A 39 4.57 5.34 9.80
CA ASN A 39 5.50 4.44 9.10
C ASN A 39 5.20 4.43 7.59
N ALA A 40 3.94 4.23 7.21
CA ALA A 40 3.53 4.28 5.80
C ALA A 40 3.83 5.64 5.14
N ARG A 41 3.72 6.74 5.90
CA ARG A 41 4.09 8.09 5.43
C ARG A 41 5.59 8.19 5.15
N GLN A 42 6.43 7.71 6.06
CA GLN A 42 7.89 7.74 5.94
C GLN A 42 8.36 6.87 4.78
N ASP A 43 7.79 5.68 4.63
CA ASP A 43 8.12 4.75 3.55
C ASP A 43 7.67 5.29 2.18
N LEU A 44 6.48 5.90 2.09
CA LEU A 44 6.05 6.59 0.87
C LEU A 44 7.03 7.70 0.48
N GLU A 45 7.47 8.51 1.45
CA GLU A 45 8.45 9.57 1.21
C GLU A 45 9.80 9.00 0.73
N ALA A 46 10.25 7.89 1.31
CA ALA A 46 11.48 7.22 0.92
C ALA A 46 11.40 6.64 -0.51
N LEU A 47 10.31 5.95 -0.85
CA LEU A 47 10.07 5.40 -2.19
C LEU A 47 10.09 6.50 -3.25
N GLN A 48 9.38 7.60 -3.01
CA GLN A 48 9.35 8.74 -3.94
C GLN A 48 10.72 9.40 -4.09
N LYS A 49 11.47 9.60 -2.99
CA LYS A 49 12.86 10.10 -3.05
C LYS A 49 13.80 9.14 -3.79
N GLY A 50 13.51 7.84 -3.73
CA GLY A 50 14.22 6.80 -4.49
C GLY A 50 13.98 6.86 -6.00
N GLY A 51 12.99 7.64 -6.47
CA GLY A 51 12.72 7.83 -7.89
C GLY A 51 11.88 6.73 -8.53
N VAL A 52 11.00 6.08 -7.76
CA VAL A 52 10.00 5.16 -8.34
C VAL A 52 9.04 5.93 -9.26
N ASP A 53 8.59 5.29 -10.34
CA ASP A 53 7.65 5.87 -11.30
C ASP A 53 6.19 5.75 -10.82
N GLY A 54 5.92 4.87 -9.86
CA GLY A 54 4.62 4.72 -9.21
C GLY A 54 4.69 3.98 -7.89
N VAL A 55 3.61 4.00 -7.12
CA VAL A 55 3.53 3.33 -5.81
C VAL A 55 2.27 2.46 -5.71
N LEU A 56 2.39 1.26 -5.18
CA LEU A 56 1.27 0.37 -4.88
C LEU A 56 1.26 0.04 -3.39
N MET A 57 0.24 0.50 -2.67
CA MET A 57 0.04 0.18 -1.25
C MET A 57 -0.55 -1.22 -1.09
N THR A 58 0.02 -2.03 -0.21
CA THR A 58 -0.35 -3.43 0.00
C THR A 58 -0.25 -3.86 1.46
N ASN A 59 -1.02 -4.87 1.86
CA ASN A 59 -1.04 -5.48 3.19
C ASN A 59 -0.10 -6.68 3.32
N GLU A 60 1.11 -6.61 2.75
CA GLU A 60 2.12 -7.69 2.71
C GLU A 60 2.38 -8.36 4.08
N PHE A 61 2.25 -7.64 5.19
CA PHE A 61 2.47 -8.18 6.54
C PHE A 61 1.19 -8.53 7.31
N SER A 62 0.03 -8.52 6.65
CA SER A 62 -1.28 -8.88 7.21
C SER A 62 -1.64 -10.36 7.04
N GLY A 63 -0.67 -11.26 7.24
CA GLY A 63 -0.93 -12.70 7.20
C GLY A 63 -1.69 -13.20 8.43
N PRO A 64 -2.59 -14.20 8.31
CA PRO A 64 -2.94 -14.99 7.12
C PRO A 64 -3.81 -14.23 6.11
N PHE A 65 -3.63 -14.53 4.82
CA PHE A 65 -4.43 -13.96 3.73
C PHE A 65 -5.69 -14.79 3.48
N PHE A 66 -6.73 -14.12 3.00
CA PHE A 66 -8.04 -14.72 2.74
C PHE A 66 -8.49 -14.33 1.33
N THR A 67 -9.29 -15.18 0.68
CA THR A 67 -9.89 -14.85 -0.62
C THR A 67 -10.71 -13.56 -0.55
N ASP A 68 -11.48 -13.40 0.54
CA ASP A 68 -12.15 -12.15 0.88
C ASP A 68 -11.42 -11.46 2.03
N THR A 69 -10.87 -10.27 1.77
CA THR A 69 -10.16 -9.50 2.79
C THR A 69 -11.06 -9.22 4.01
N PRO A 70 -10.61 -9.52 5.23
CA PRO A 70 -11.37 -9.22 6.43
C PRO A 70 -11.73 -7.74 6.53
N LYS A 71 -12.97 -7.45 6.95
CA LYS A 71 -13.47 -6.07 7.10
C LYS A 71 -12.56 -5.16 7.96
N PRO A 72 -11.98 -5.64 9.08
CA PRO A 72 -11.05 -4.83 9.88
C PRO A 72 -9.80 -4.40 9.09
N VAL A 73 -9.19 -5.33 8.34
CA VAL A 73 -8.03 -5.08 7.47
C VAL A 73 -8.40 -4.06 6.39
N PHE A 74 -9.49 -4.30 5.64
CA PHE A 74 -9.95 -3.38 4.60
C PHE A 74 -10.24 -1.96 5.15
N GLY A 75 -10.90 -1.88 6.30
CA GLY A 75 -11.19 -0.61 6.97
C GLY A 75 -9.93 0.13 7.41
N ALA A 76 -8.93 -0.59 7.94
CA ALA A 76 -7.64 -0.02 8.34
C ALA A 76 -6.86 0.51 7.14
N MET A 77 -6.78 -0.24 6.04
CA MET A 77 -6.16 0.22 4.80
C MET A 77 -6.84 1.47 4.24
N CYS A 78 -8.18 1.50 4.22
CA CYS A 78 -8.94 2.68 3.81
C CYS A 78 -8.61 3.91 4.67
N ARG A 79 -8.48 3.73 5.99
CA ARG A 79 -8.09 4.79 6.92
C ARG A 79 -6.68 5.31 6.61
N ILE A 80 -5.71 4.40 6.49
CA ILE A 80 -4.31 4.76 6.21
C ILE A 80 -4.20 5.50 4.87
N PHE A 81 -4.77 4.93 3.81
CA PHE A 81 -4.79 5.55 2.49
C PHE A 81 -5.45 6.94 2.52
N GLY A 82 -6.59 7.09 3.19
CA GLY A 82 -7.28 8.38 3.33
C GLY A 82 -6.41 9.47 3.95
N GLU A 83 -5.57 9.10 4.91
CA GLU A 83 -4.63 10.02 5.59
C GLU A 83 -3.45 10.38 4.70
N ILE A 84 -2.85 9.44 3.98
CA ILE A 84 -1.59 9.71 3.25
C ILE A 84 -1.78 10.00 1.74
N ARG A 85 -2.96 9.80 1.17
CA ARG A 85 -3.20 9.96 -0.30
C ARG A 85 -2.77 11.30 -0.87
N HIS A 86 -2.81 12.36 -0.06
CA HIS A 86 -2.47 13.72 -0.48
C HIS A 86 -0.95 13.95 -0.62
N LEU A 87 -0.14 12.99 -0.17
CA LEU A 87 1.33 13.04 -0.21
C LEU A 87 1.91 12.31 -1.43
N PHE A 88 1.09 11.57 -2.18
CA PHE A 88 1.53 10.94 -3.41
C PHE A 88 1.77 11.98 -4.50
N THR A 89 2.92 11.88 -5.13
CA THR A 89 3.40 12.76 -6.22
C THR A 89 3.57 12.00 -7.54
N VAL A 90 3.49 10.67 -7.49
CA VAL A 90 3.55 9.74 -8.63
C VAL A 90 2.23 8.97 -8.73
N PRO A 91 1.90 8.38 -9.90
CA PRO A 91 0.75 7.49 -10.03
C PRO A 91 0.73 6.41 -8.95
N TYR A 92 -0.46 6.10 -8.43
CA TYR A 92 -0.59 5.19 -7.31
C TYR A 92 -1.77 4.22 -7.44
N GLY A 93 -1.67 3.11 -6.71
CA GLY A 93 -2.72 2.12 -6.52
C GLY A 93 -2.77 1.60 -5.09
N VAL A 94 -3.85 0.90 -4.77
CA VAL A 94 -4.05 0.19 -3.50
C VAL A 94 -4.59 -1.19 -3.83
N GLU A 95 -4.03 -2.23 -3.23
CA GLU A 95 -4.49 -3.60 -3.40
C GLU A 95 -4.52 -4.34 -2.06
N THR A 96 -5.29 -5.41 -2.01
CA THR A 96 -5.33 -6.35 -0.89
C THR A 96 -4.94 -7.72 -1.39
N ILE A 97 -3.96 -8.34 -0.74
CA ILE A 97 -3.51 -9.68 -1.06
C ILE A 97 -4.66 -10.66 -0.78
N ALA A 98 -5.00 -11.42 -1.81
CA ALA A 98 -5.97 -12.50 -1.74
C ALA A 98 -5.24 -13.83 -1.93
N ASP A 99 -5.54 -14.79 -1.04
CA ASP A 99 -5.16 -16.18 -1.26
C ASP A 99 -6.30 -16.91 -1.98
N GLY A 100 -5.96 -17.60 -3.06
CA GLY A 100 -6.91 -18.34 -3.89
C GLY A 100 -7.27 -19.72 -3.33
N GLU A 101 -6.58 -20.17 -2.29
CA GLU A 101 -6.91 -21.40 -1.57
C GLU A 101 -7.92 -21.12 -0.45
N GLY A 102 -9.18 -20.88 -0.84
CA GLY A 102 -10.34 -20.73 0.04
C GLY A 102 -11.40 -21.79 -0.21
#